data_AF-A0AAV2FY60-F1
#
_entry.id   AF-A0AAV2FY60-F1
#
_cell.length_a   1.000
_cell.length_b   1.000
_cell.length_c   1.000
_cell.angle_alpha   90.00
_cell.angle_beta   90.00
_cell.angle_gamma   90.00
#
_symmetry.space_group_name_H-M   'P 1'
#
loop_
_entity.id
_entity.type
_entity.pdbx_description
1 polymer ?
#
loop_
_entity_poly.entity_id
_entity_poly.type
_entity_poly.pdbx_seq_one_letter_code
_entity_poly.pdbx_strand_id
1 'polypeptide(L)'
;MTDCKPCSTPMEQNLKLTRESGDLLEDQSFYRSVVGSLIYLTHTRPDISYAVHVISQFVGVARTLHMDAVNRLLRYLKGTREVGLFFPVGGESIIEAFAYSDYAGCPNTRRSTFGWGIRFG
;
A
#
# COMPACT_ATOMS: atom_id res chain seq x y z
N MET A 1 10.25 -9.67 -12.52
CA MET A 1 9.81 -8.25 -12.70
C MET A 1 10.63 -7.46 -13.73
N THR A 2 11.63 -8.05 -14.38
CA THR A 2 12.47 -7.40 -15.40
C THR A 2 11.67 -6.95 -16.63
N ASP A 3 10.68 -7.74 -17.06
CA ASP A 3 9.96 -7.51 -18.33
C ASP A 3 8.47 -7.13 -18.19
N CYS A 4 8.01 -6.79 -16.98
CA CYS A 4 6.62 -6.36 -16.78
C CYS A 4 6.37 -4.91 -17.23
N LYS A 5 5.20 -4.65 -17.83
CA LYS A 5 4.74 -3.29 -18.17
C LYS A 5 4.46 -2.50 -16.89
N PRO A 6 4.93 -1.25 -16.75
CA PRO A 6 4.66 -0.43 -15.58
C PRO A 6 3.16 -0.06 -15.49
N CYS A 7 2.68 0.18 -14.28
CA CYS A 7 1.33 0.69 -14.03
C CYS A 7 1.40 2.12 -13.52
N SER A 8 0.42 2.97 -13.88
CA SER A 8 0.36 4.36 -13.46
C SER A 8 -0.22 4.57 -12.05
N THR A 9 -0.96 3.60 -11.52
CA THR A 9 -1.58 3.67 -10.19
C THR A 9 -1.13 2.51 -9.31
N PRO A 10 -0.93 2.74 -7.99
CA PRO A 10 -0.49 1.70 -7.06
C PRO A 10 -1.57 0.64 -6.79
N MET A 11 -2.85 0.99 -6.93
CA MET A 11 -4.00 0.11 -6.77
C MET A 11 -5.10 0.49 -7.77
N GLU A 12 -6.02 -0.45 -8.02
CA GLU A 12 -7.22 -0.19 -8.83
C GLU A 12 -8.25 0.61 -8.05
N GLN A 13 -8.88 1.58 -8.72
CA GLN A 13 -9.94 2.38 -8.11
C GLN A 13 -11.15 1.49 -7.81
N ASN A 14 -11.76 1.69 -6.64
CA ASN A 14 -12.94 0.94 -6.19
C ASN A 14 -12.73 -0.58 -6.04
N LEU A 15 -11.49 -1.07 -6.06
CA LEU A 15 -11.19 -2.47 -5.83
C LEU A 15 -11.53 -2.85 -4.39
N LYS A 16 -12.53 -3.71 -4.21
CA LYS A 16 -12.92 -4.26 -2.92
C LYS A 16 -12.33 -5.65 -2.77
N LEU A 17 -11.16 -5.74 -2.15
CA LEU A 17 -10.58 -7.02 -1.75
C LEU A 17 -11.37 -7.60 -0.57
N THR A 18 -11.82 -8.84 -0.73
CA THR A 18 -12.51 -9.60 0.31
C THR A 18 -11.63 -10.76 0.76
N ARG A 19 -11.95 -11.36 1.90
CA ARG A 19 -11.23 -12.52 2.44
C ARG A 19 -11.51 -13.82 1.70
N GLU A 20 -12.59 -13.88 0.92
CA GLU A 20 -13.14 -15.10 0.35
C GLU A 20 -12.98 -15.18 -1.17
N SER A 21 -12.65 -14.08 -1.84
CA SER A 21 -12.49 -14.06 -3.29
C SER A 21 -11.11 -14.56 -3.74
N GLY A 22 -11.11 -15.39 -4.79
CA GLY A 22 -9.91 -16.00 -5.37
C GLY A 22 -9.52 -17.31 -4.67
N ASP A 23 -8.45 -17.94 -5.17
CA ASP A 23 -7.95 -19.21 -4.64
C ASP A 23 -6.90 -18.96 -3.57
N LEU A 24 -6.77 -19.89 -2.61
CA LEU A 24 -5.72 -19.81 -1.60
C LEU A 24 -4.35 -19.83 -2.26
N LEU A 25 -3.49 -18.91 -1.83
CA LEU A 25 -2.12 -18.88 -2.31
C LEU A 25 -1.35 -20.07 -1.73
N GLU A 26 -0.61 -20.79 -2.58
CA GLU A 26 0.22 -21.94 -2.14
C GLU A 26 1.31 -21.50 -1.16
N ASP A 27 2.04 -20.42 -1.48
CA ASP A 27 3.12 -19.90 -0.64
C ASP A 27 2.73 -18.60 0.10
N GLN A 28 2.09 -18.79 1.26
CA GLN A 28 1.74 -17.69 2.17
C GLN A 28 2.98 -16.94 2.69
N SER A 29 4.12 -17.61 2.82
CA SER A 29 5.35 -17.01 3.36
C SER A 29 5.94 -15.99 2.39
N PHE A 30 5.91 -16.31 1.09
CA PHE A 30 6.32 -15.38 0.05
C PHE A 30 5.50 -14.09 0.09
N TYR A 31 4.17 -14.22 0.17
CA TYR A 31 3.29 -13.05 0.28
C TYR A 31 3.64 -12.18 1.50
N ARG A 32 3.83 -12.79 2.67
CA ARG A 32 4.19 -12.09 3.91
C ARG A 32 5.53 -11.36 3.78
N SER A 33 6.52 -11.99 3.16
CA SER A 33 7.84 -11.39 2.93
C SER A 33 7.74 -10.14 2.04
N VAL A 34 7.03 -10.25 0.92
CA VAL A 34 6.83 -9.14 -0.02
C VAL A 34 6.08 -7.98 0.64
N VAL A 35 5.00 -8.28 1.37
CA VAL A 35 4.24 -7.25 2.10
C VAL A 35 5.09 -6.58 3.18
N GLY A 36 5.93 -7.34 3.90
CA GLY A 36 6.88 -6.78 4.87
C GLY A 36 7.85 -5.79 4.23
N SER A 37 8.42 -6.12 3.08
CA SER A 37 9.30 -5.20 2.33
C SER A 37 8.55 -3.95 1.85
N LEU A 38 7.29 -4.10 1.43
CA LEU A 38 6.45 -2.98 1.01
C LEU A 38 6.09 -2.05 2.17
N ILE A 39 5.84 -2.60 3.37
CA ILE A 39 5.62 -1.82 4.60
C ILE A 39 6.86 -0.98 4.91
N TYR A 40 8.06 -1.54 4.78
CA TYR A 40 9.28 -0.76 4.97
C TYR A 40 9.40 0.38 3.95
N LEU A 41 9.03 0.13 2.70
CA LEU A 41 9.12 1.12 1.63
C LEU A 41 8.19 2.32 1.83
N THR A 42 7.08 2.20 2.56
CA THR A 42 6.16 3.33 2.79
C THR A 42 6.81 4.50 3.54
N HIS A 43 7.89 4.25 4.29
CA HIS A 43 8.65 5.29 4.98
C HIS A 43 9.29 6.31 4.02
N THR A 44 9.71 5.87 2.84
CA THR A 44 10.30 6.74 1.81
C THR A 44 9.34 6.99 0.64
N ARG A 45 8.24 6.23 0.57
CA ARG A 45 7.22 6.27 -0.47
C ARG A 45 5.82 6.35 0.13
N PRO A 46 5.42 7.49 0.71
CA PRO A 46 4.09 7.62 1.30
C PRO A 46 2.96 7.50 0.26
N ASP A 47 3.25 7.69 -1.03
CA ASP A 47 2.31 7.55 -2.14
C ASP A 47 1.72 6.13 -2.27
N ILE A 48 2.42 5.10 -1.77
CA ILE A 48 1.94 3.71 -1.80
C ILE A 48 1.24 3.27 -0.51
N SER A 49 1.22 4.10 0.55
CA SER A 49 0.76 3.73 1.89
C SER A 49 -0.65 3.14 1.90
N TYR A 50 -1.57 3.72 1.12
CA TYR A 50 -2.93 3.21 1.02
C TYR A 50 -2.98 1.79 0.43
N ALA A 51 -2.28 1.55 -0.68
CA ALA A 51 -2.26 0.24 -1.33
C ALA A 51 -1.65 -0.82 -0.41
N VAL A 52 -0.55 -0.48 0.26
CA VAL A 52 0.11 -1.37 1.25
C VAL A 52 -0.81 -1.64 2.44
N HIS A 53 -1.50 -0.63 2.96
CA HIS A 53 -2.46 -0.80 4.04
C HIS A 53 -3.56 -1.80 3.68
N VAL A 54 -4.15 -1.70 2.49
CA VAL A 54 -5.21 -2.61 2.05
C VAL A 54 -4.69 -4.04 1.89
N ILE A 55 -3.54 -4.23 1.23
CA ILE A 55 -2.93 -5.53 1.00
C ILE A 55 -2.52 -6.20 2.33
N SER A 56 -1.97 -5.43 3.27
CA SER A 56 -1.51 -5.97 4.56
C SER A 56 -2.63 -6.54 5.44
N GLN A 57 -3.90 -6.22 5.17
CA GLN A 57 -5.04 -6.83 5.85
C GLN A 57 -5.18 -8.34 5.61
N PHE A 58 -4.52 -8.89 4.58
CA PHE A 58 -4.63 -10.28 4.16
C PHE A 58 -3.39 -11.13 4.46
N VAL A 59 -2.41 -10.61 5.21
CA VAL A 59 -1.16 -11.30 5.60
C VAL A 59 -1.40 -12.64 6.31
N GLY A 60 -2.53 -12.79 6.99
CA GLY A 60 -2.92 -14.04 7.65
C GLY A 60 -3.19 -15.17 6.65
N VAL A 61 -4.09 -14.90 5.70
CA VAL A 61 -4.56 -15.84 4.66
C VAL A 61 -4.71 -15.07 3.35
N ALA A 62 -3.68 -15.14 2.52
CA ALA A 62 -3.63 -14.50 1.21
C ALA A 62 -4.19 -15.42 0.12
N ARG A 63 -4.80 -14.80 -0.89
CA ARG A 63 -5.39 -15.43 -2.07
C ARG A 63 -4.78 -14.86 -3.35
N THR A 64 -5.05 -15.51 -4.48
CA THR A 64 -4.57 -15.10 -5.81
C THR A 64 -4.87 -13.63 -6.13
N LEU A 65 -6.09 -13.17 -5.85
CA LEU A 65 -6.48 -11.76 -6.04
C LEU A 65 -5.67 -10.78 -5.19
N HIS A 66 -5.28 -11.18 -3.98
CA HIS A 66 -4.42 -10.34 -3.12
C HIS A 66 -3.01 -10.25 -3.70
N MET A 67 -2.52 -11.35 -4.28
CA MET A 67 -1.23 -11.37 -4.96
C MET A 67 -1.24 -10.57 -6.26
N ASP A 68 -2.36 -10.54 -6.98
CA ASP A 68 -2.52 -9.68 -8.16
C ASP A 68 -2.44 -8.19 -7.81
N ALA A 69 -3.03 -7.79 -6.67
CA ALA A 69 -2.90 -6.44 -6.15
C ALA A 69 -1.44 -6.09 -5.78
N VAL A 70 -0.72 -7.03 -5.15
CA VAL A 70 0.73 -6.89 -4.88
C VAL A 70 1.51 -6.73 -6.20
N ASN A 71 1.25 -7.58 -7.18
CA ASN A 71 1.91 -7.54 -8.48
C ASN A 71 1.64 -6.21 -9.20
N ARG A 72 0.44 -5.64 -9.09
CA ARG A 72 0.12 -4.32 -9.62
C ARG A 72 0.94 -3.22 -8.94
N LEU A 73 0.99 -3.22 -7.61
CA LEU A 73 1.78 -2.27 -6.84
C LEU A 73 3.27 -2.34 -7.22
N LEU A 74 3.80 -3.55 -7.37
CA LEU A 74 5.17 -3.78 -7.81
C LEU A 74 5.42 -3.24 -9.24
N ARG A 75 4.46 -3.36 -10.17
CA ARG A 75 4.54 -2.72 -11.51
C ARG A 75 4.51 -1.20 -11.42
N TYR A 76 3.76 -0.63 -10.49
CA TYR A 76 3.77 0.81 -10.24
C TYR A 76 5.13 1.29 -9.72
N LEU A 77 5.71 0.61 -8.75
CA LEU A 77 7.04 0.93 -8.21
C LEU A 77 8.13 0.85 -9.28
N LYS A 78 8.03 -0.11 -10.21
CA LYS A 78 8.94 -0.19 -11.36
C LYS A 78 8.89 1.08 -12.24
N GLY A 79 7.71 1.63 -12.47
CA GLY A 79 7.51 2.83 -13.28
C GLY A 79 7.83 4.15 -12.56
N THR A 80 7.94 4.12 -11.23
CA THR A 80 8.07 5.32 -10.38
C THR A 80 9.33 5.28 -9.52
N ARG A 81 10.41 4.65 -10.00
CA ARG A 81 11.66 4.50 -9.23
C ARG A 81 12.27 5.82 -8.75
N GLU A 82 12.11 6.87 -9.56
CA GLU A 82 12.63 8.21 -9.27
C GLU A 82 11.74 9.02 -8.31
N VAL A 83 10.55 8.52 -7.97
CA VAL A 83 9.65 9.18 -7.02
C VAL A 83 10.16 8.90 -5.60
N GLY A 84 10.35 9.94 -4.82
CA GLY A 84 10.77 9.87 -3.42
C GLY A 84 10.51 11.17 -2.68
N LEU A 85 10.80 11.18 -1.38
CA LEU A 85 10.72 12.37 -0.55
C LEU A 85 11.90 13.30 -0.83
N PHE A 86 11.61 14.60 -0.99
CA PHE A 86 12.61 15.65 -1.16
C PHE A 86 12.53 16.63 0.02
N PHE A 87 13.66 16.84 0.68
CA PHE A 87 13.81 17.78 1.79
C PHE A 87 14.84 18.85 1.39
N PRO A 88 14.41 20.05 0.97
CA PRO A 88 15.34 21.11 0.59
C PRO A 88 16.13 21.62 1.79
N VAL A 89 17.38 22.04 1.54
CA VAL A 89 18.22 22.70 2.55
C VAL A 89 17.88 24.19 2.55
N GLY A 90 17.40 24.69 3.69
CA GLY A 90 17.01 26.09 3.86
C GLY A 90 15.52 26.34 3.56
N GLY A 91 14.83 26.92 4.54
CA GLY A 91 13.38 27.14 4.59
C GLY A 91 12.87 27.00 6.03
N GLU A 92 11.75 27.61 6.38
CA GLU A 92 11.07 27.27 7.64
C GLU A 92 10.62 25.81 7.57
N SER A 93 10.99 25.01 8.57
CA SER A 93 10.58 23.60 8.64
C SER A 93 9.25 23.50 9.38
N ILE A 94 8.16 23.91 8.72
CA ILE A 94 6.81 23.73 9.27
C ILE A 94 6.39 22.28 9.06
N ILE A 95 5.99 21.64 10.16
CA ILE A 95 5.42 20.29 10.15
C ILE A 95 3.94 20.41 10.46
N GLU A 96 3.11 20.04 9.50
CA GLU A 96 1.67 19.91 9.71
C GLU A 96 1.29 18.44 9.75
N ALA A 97 0.52 18.07 10.77
CA ALA A 97 -0.01 16.73 10.94
C ALA A 97 -1.54 16.75 10.76
N PHE A 98 -2.02 15.86 9.91
CA PHE A 98 -3.44 15.61 9.67
C PHE A 98 -3.79 14.24 10.20
N ALA A 99 -4.98 14.13 10.79
CA ALA A 99 -5.51 12.89 11.33
C ALA A 99 -7.00 12.78 10.98
N TYR A 100 -7.44 11.58 10.64
CA TYR A 100 -8.83 11.29 10.29
C TYR A 100 -9.24 9.90 10.78
N SER A 101 -10.50 9.75 11.15
CA SER A 101 -11.09 8.47 11.51
C SER A 101 -12.39 8.25 10.75
N ASP A 102 -12.61 7.01 10.32
CA ASP A 102 -13.84 6.55 9.71
C ASP A 102 -14.44 5.41 10.55
N TYR A 103 -15.71 5.53 10.90
CA TYR A 103 -16.40 4.56 11.75
C TYR A 103 -16.86 3.36 10.93
N ALA A 104 -16.45 2.17 11.36
CA ALA A 104 -16.77 0.91 10.67
C ALA A 104 -16.38 0.87 9.19
N GLY A 105 -15.39 1.67 8.78
CA GLY A 105 -14.92 1.82 7.40
C GLY A 105 -14.34 0.55 6.78
N CYS A 106 -13.84 -0.40 7.58
CA CYS A 106 -13.34 -1.68 7.07
C CYS A 106 -14.50 -2.60 6.62
N PRO A 107 -14.63 -2.95 5.32
CA PRO A 107 -15.74 -3.79 4.84
C PRO A 107 -15.73 -5.20 5.43
N ASN A 108 -14.54 -5.74 5.70
CA ASN A 108 -14.37 -7.12 6.16
C ASN A 108 -14.62 -7.32 7.66
N THR A 109 -14.36 -6.29 8.48
CA THR A 109 -14.41 -6.42 9.95
C THR A 109 -15.33 -5.43 10.64
N ARG A 110 -15.84 -4.42 9.91
CA ARG A 110 -16.62 -3.30 10.44
C ARG A 110 -15.91 -2.56 11.58
N ARG A 111 -14.58 -2.68 11.66
CA ARG A 111 -13.76 -1.89 12.57
C ARG A 111 -13.53 -0.51 11.98
N SER A 112 -13.42 0.49 12.86
CA SER A 112 -13.02 1.84 12.48
C SER A 112 -11.62 1.83 11.87
N THR A 113 -11.42 2.68 10.88
CA THR A 113 -10.12 2.90 10.23
C THR A 113 -9.64 4.29 10.57
N PHE A 114 -8.38 4.41 10.98
CA PHE A 114 -7.74 5.70 11.22
C PHE A 114 -6.67 5.93 10.15
N GLY A 115 -6.52 7.17 9.73
CA GLY A 115 -5.49 7.62 8.80
C GLY A 115 -4.82 8.89 9.31
N TRP A 116 -3.57 9.09 8.91
CA TRP A 116 -2.82 10.29 9.24
C TRP A 116 -1.90 10.65 8.07
N GLY A 117 -1.48 11.91 8.02
CA GLY A 117 -0.56 12.41 7.01
C GLY A 117 0.28 13.55 7.58
N ILE A 118 1.54 13.63 7.16
CA ILE A 118 2.45 14.70 7.54
C ILE A 118 2.81 15.49 6.28
N ARG A 119 2.65 16.81 6.33
CA ARG A 119 3.14 17.74 5.32
C ARG A 119 4.37 18.43 5.86
N PHE A 120 5.45 18.37 5.10
CA PHE A 120 6.68 19.13 5.34
C PHE A 120 6.72 20.31 4.37
N GLY A 121 6.85 21.54 4.89
CA GLY A 121 6.98 22.76 4.08
C GLY A 121 6.42 24.00 4.76
#